data_AF-A0A534S0G8-F1
#
_entry.id   AF-A0A534S0G8-F1
#
_cell.length_a   1.000
_cell.length_b   1.000
_cell.length_c   1.000
_cell.angle_alpha   90.00
_cell.angle_beta   90.00
_cell.angle_gamma   90.00
#
_symmetry.space_group_name_H-M   'P 1'
#
loop_
_entity.id
_entity.type
_entity.pdbx_description
1 polymer ?
#
loop_
_entity_poly.entity_id
_entity_poly.type
_entity_poly.pdbx_seq_one_letter_code
_entity_poly.pdbx_strand_id
1 'polypeptide(L)'
;MDDKLIEFTHLLRQNGLKVSVAENMDTFAALGLTGVGDRQILKDTLRATLVKRVVDIPVYDELFDLYFTGLGEILKAAGAATVNALEMSEEEFQRFLEQLEDALKNLGAELSDLARALLTNHTGQLEKLLREAAQGANLQDIQRSFQEGQFANAVAQRLGFGLLAHELAALKEALQHAGLSPQQVEQLSAYLDRRLQDLAHMIRSFVRAELEKQDPQLRDQQKMRSLADKSFYYLTEDEIRKMKEAVAKLAQRLKHVIAIRRKRAKRGRFDLQQTLRKNLQYGGVPFKIVLDTKKKEKPQVVILCDVSDSVRNVSRFMLQFVHSVQDL
;
A
#
# COMPACT_ATOMS: atom_id res chain seq x y z
N MET A 1 20.39 6.81 -11.48
CA MET A 1 19.08 6.37 -12.02
C MET A 1 19.00 4.86 -12.01
N ASP A 2 20.09 4.18 -12.36
CA ASP A 2 20.20 2.73 -12.43
C ASP A 2 19.84 2.02 -11.11
N ASP A 3 20.30 2.55 -9.97
CA ASP A 3 19.93 1.99 -8.66
C ASP A 3 18.42 2.05 -8.40
N LYS A 4 17.74 3.13 -8.81
CA LYS A 4 16.28 3.27 -8.69
C LYS A 4 15.55 2.24 -9.57
N LEU A 5 16.09 1.94 -10.75
CA LEU A 5 15.52 0.93 -11.65
C LEU A 5 15.69 -0.48 -11.09
N ILE A 6 16.86 -0.79 -10.53
CA ILE A 6 17.10 -2.08 -9.88
C ILE A 6 16.18 -2.24 -8.67
N GLU A 7 16.07 -1.24 -7.80
CA GLU A 7 15.17 -1.24 -6.65
C GLU A 7 13.70 -1.43 -7.09
N PHE A 8 13.27 -0.72 -8.13
CA PHE A 8 11.94 -0.89 -8.70
C PHE A 8 11.69 -2.31 -9.23
N THR A 9 12.66 -2.92 -9.92
CA THR A 9 12.52 -4.31 -10.40
C THR A 9 12.44 -5.32 -9.26
N HIS A 10 13.14 -5.08 -8.16
CA HIS A 10 13.01 -5.87 -6.93
C HIS A 10 11.61 -5.73 -6.32
N LEU A 11 11.08 -4.51 -6.26
CA LEU A 11 9.72 -4.23 -5.79
C LEU A 11 8.67 -4.97 -6.63
N LEU A 12 8.80 -4.97 -7.95
CA LEU A 12 7.92 -5.71 -8.86
C LEU A 12 7.98 -7.23 -8.56
N ARG A 13 9.18 -7.79 -8.35
CA ARG A 13 9.38 -9.21 -8.00
C ARG A 13 8.71 -9.59 -6.68
N GLN A 14 8.88 -8.77 -5.65
CA GLN A 14 8.23 -8.96 -4.34
C GLN A 14 6.71 -8.94 -4.44
N ASN A 15 6.17 -8.18 -5.39
CA ASN A 15 4.74 -8.07 -5.67
C ASN A 15 4.23 -9.10 -6.71
N GLY A 16 5.03 -10.13 -7.02
CA GLY A 16 4.61 -11.27 -7.84
C GLY A 16 4.83 -11.12 -9.34
N LEU A 17 5.40 -10.02 -9.82
CA LEU A 17 5.78 -9.88 -11.23
C LEU A 17 7.08 -10.64 -11.50
N LYS A 18 7.09 -11.46 -12.55
CA LYS A 18 8.28 -12.22 -12.96
C LYS A 18 9.18 -11.38 -13.85
N VAL A 19 10.05 -10.60 -13.22
CA VAL A 19 11.12 -9.83 -13.89
C VAL A 19 12.43 -10.60 -13.82
N SER A 20 13.08 -10.88 -14.95
CA SER A 20 14.36 -11.56 -15.06
C SER A 20 15.52 -10.56 -15.22
N VAL A 21 16.76 -11.05 -15.19
CA VAL A 21 17.93 -10.21 -15.48
C VAL A 21 17.94 -9.76 -16.95
N ALA A 22 17.45 -10.59 -17.88
CA ALA A 22 17.35 -10.22 -19.28
C ALA A 22 16.40 -9.04 -19.49
N GLU A 23 15.24 -9.04 -18.81
CA GLU A 23 14.32 -7.90 -18.87
C GLU A 23 14.96 -6.63 -18.29
N ASN A 24 15.77 -6.73 -17.24
CA ASN A 24 16.50 -5.58 -16.71
C ASN A 24 17.46 -5.02 -17.76
N MET A 25 18.19 -5.88 -18.49
CA MET A 25 19.08 -5.45 -19.57
C MET A 25 18.30 -4.79 -20.71
N ASP A 26 17.18 -5.36 -21.12
CA ASP A 26 16.30 -4.82 -22.16
C ASP A 26 15.74 -3.45 -21.74
N THR A 27 15.38 -3.29 -20.46
CA THR A 27 14.98 -2.00 -19.88
C THR A 27 16.09 -0.97 -20.01
N PHE A 28 17.33 -1.28 -19.59
CA PHE A 28 18.45 -0.34 -19.70
C PHE A 28 18.72 0.05 -21.16
N ALA A 29 18.69 -0.91 -22.08
CA ALA A 29 18.85 -0.64 -23.50
C ALA A 29 17.72 0.26 -24.05
N ALA A 30 16.47 -0.02 -23.70
CA ALA A 30 15.32 0.76 -24.15
C ALA A 30 15.36 2.20 -23.59
N LEU A 31 15.74 2.38 -22.33
CA LEU A 31 15.89 3.71 -21.72
C LEU A 31 17.05 4.50 -22.31
N GLY A 32 18.09 3.82 -22.82
CA GLY A 32 19.14 4.46 -23.62
C GLY A 32 18.61 5.12 -24.90
N LEU A 33 17.47 4.64 -25.42
CA LEU A 33 16.83 5.17 -26.63
C LEU A 33 15.73 6.20 -26.32
N THR A 34 14.90 5.95 -25.31
CA THR A 34 13.74 6.79 -24.98
C THR A 34 14.04 7.89 -23.98
N GLY A 35 15.11 7.74 -23.18
CA GLY A 35 15.47 8.65 -22.10
C GLY A 35 14.59 8.49 -20.86
N VAL A 36 14.90 9.29 -19.84
CA VAL A 36 14.21 9.29 -18.53
C VAL A 36 13.58 10.63 -18.16
N GLY A 37 13.60 11.61 -19.08
CA GLY A 37 13.15 12.98 -18.83
C GLY A 37 11.62 13.13 -18.79
N ASP A 38 10.90 12.30 -19.54
CA ASP A 38 9.44 12.29 -19.55
C ASP A 38 8.90 11.09 -18.77
N ARG A 39 8.01 11.38 -17.81
CA ARG A 39 7.45 10.39 -16.90
C ARG A 39 6.57 9.36 -17.61
N GLN A 40 5.76 9.79 -18.57
CA GLN A 40 4.86 8.90 -19.29
C GLN A 40 5.66 7.98 -20.21
N ILE A 41 6.67 8.52 -20.89
CA ILE A 41 7.62 7.75 -21.69
C ILE A 41 8.38 6.75 -20.82
N LEU A 42 8.85 7.15 -19.64
CA LEU A 42 9.49 6.25 -18.67
C LEU A 42 8.53 5.13 -18.26
N LYS A 43 7.30 5.46 -17.87
CA LYS A 43 6.26 4.49 -17.46
C LYS A 43 5.96 3.49 -18.56
N ASP A 44 5.77 3.96 -19.80
CA ASP A 44 5.43 3.10 -20.93
C ASP A 44 6.63 2.24 -21.38
N THR A 45 7.86 2.78 -21.35
CA THR A 45 9.09 2.03 -21.67
C THR A 45 9.31 0.90 -20.67
N LEU A 46 9.19 1.20 -19.38
CA LEU A 46 9.32 0.20 -18.32
C LEU A 46 8.19 -0.84 -18.40
N ARG A 47 6.95 -0.43 -18.72
CA ARG A 47 5.84 -1.38 -18.90
C ARG A 47 6.12 -2.33 -20.06
N ALA A 48 6.59 -1.80 -21.19
CA ALA A 48 6.86 -2.58 -22.39
C ALA A 48 7.99 -3.59 -22.22
N THR A 49 8.98 -3.28 -21.37
CA THR A 49 10.16 -4.14 -21.15
C THR A 49 10.00 -5.10 -19.97
N LEU A 50 9.26 -4.72 -18.93
CA LEU A 50 9.17 -5.48 -17.67
C LEU A 50 7.88 -6.33 -17.55
N VAL A 51 6.79 -5.98 -18.26
CA VAL A 51 5.48 -6.62 -18.06
C VAL A 51 5.17 -7.62 -19.17
N LYS A 52 5.15 -8.92 -18.83
CA LYS A 52 4.89 -10.01 -19.79
C LYS A 52 3.43 -10.40 -19.95
N ARG A 53 2.59 -10.06 -18.97
CA ARG A 53 1.20 -10.52 -18.90
C ARG A 53 0.30 -9.32 -18.69
N VAL A 54 -0.79 -9.28 -19.44
CA VAL A 54 -1.82 -8.22 -19.32
C VAL A 54 -2.37 -8.13 -17.89
N VAL A 55 -2.46 -9.25 -17.18
CA VAL A 55 -2.94 -9.29 -15.78
C VAL A 55 -2.01 -8.58 -14.79
N ASP A 56 -0.74 -8.38 -15.14
CA ASP A 56 0.25 -7.75 -14.27
C ASP A 56 0.29 -6.22 -14.48
N ILE A 57 -0.33 -5.69 -15.54
CA ILE A 57 -0.36 -4.25 -15.86
C ILE A 57 -0.94 -3.41 -14.72
N PRO A 58 -2.10 -3.75 -14.11
CA PRO A 58 -2.65 -2.92 -13.05
C PRO A 58 -1.74 -2.83 -11.82
N VAL A 59 -1.06 -3.92 -11.46
CA VAL A 59 -0.12 -3.95 -10.34
C VAL A 59 1.13 -3.14 -10.67
N TYR A 60 1.64 -3.29 -11.90
CA TYR A 60 2.75 -2.49 -12.39
C TYR A 60 2.43 -0.99 -12.35
N ASP A 61 1.29 -0.56 -12.88
CA ASP A 61 0.93 0.86 -12.98
C ASP A 61 0.82 1.48 -11.57
N GLU A 62 0.18 0.76 -10.64
CA GLU A 62 0.04 1.17 -9.24
C GLU A 62 1.40 1.27 -8.53
N LEU A 63 2.29 0.28 -8.69
CA LEU A 63 3.63 0.29 -8.10
C LEU A 63 4.53 1.36 -8.73
N PHE A 64 4.42 1.61 -10.03
CA PHE A 64 5.14 2.68 -10.71
C PHE A 64 4.75 4.02 -10.11
N ASP A 65 3.44 4.28 -10.00
CA ASP A 65 2.94 5.55 -9.48
C ASP A 65 3.38 5.74 -8.01
N LEU A 66 3.27 4.70 -7.18
CA LEU A 66 3.70 4.72 -5.78
C LEU A 66 5.22 4.91 -5.61
N TYR A 67 6.04 4.28 -6.48
CA TYR A 67 7.49 4.30 -6.37
C TYR A 67 8.12 5.59 -6.92
N PHE A 68 7.66 6.06 -8.09
CA PHE A 68 8.23 7.24 -8.78
C PHE A 68 7.53 8.56 -8.46
N THR A 69 6.29 8.53 -7.93
CA THR A 69 5.50 9.76 -7.67
C THR A 69 5.30 10.02 -6.19
N GLY A 70 5.03 8.99 -5.40
CA GLY A 70 4.54 9.13 -4.02
C GLY A 70 5.41 10.03 -3.14
N LEU A 71 6.72 9.81 -3.09
CA LEU A 71 7.58 10.58 -2.18
C LEU A 71 7.86 12.01 -2.68
N GLY A 72 8.04 12.21 -3.99
CA GLY A 72 8.27 13.55 -4.55
C GLY A 72 7.08 14.48 -4.34
N GLU A 73 5.85 13.97 -4.45
CA GLU A 73 4.62 14.72 -4.17
C GLU A 73 4.46 15.00 -2.67
N ILE A 74 4.75 14.03 -1.80
CA ILE A 74 4.73 14.23 -0.33
C ILE A 74 5.67 15.38 0.06
N LEU A 75 6.90 15.38 -0.47
CA LEU A 75 7.89 16.42 -0.17
C LEU A 75 7.46 17.80 -0.70
N LYS A 76 6.91 17.86 -1.93
CA LYS A 76 6.40 19.12 -2.51
C LYS A 76 5.20 19.66 -1.74
N ALA A 77 4.26 18.81 -1.36
CA ALA A 77 3.08 19.18 -0.59
C ALA A 77 3.47 19.70 0.80
N ALA A 78 4.47 19.09 1.46
CA ALA A 78 5.00 19.57 2.72
C ALA A 78 5.62 20.98 2.57
N GLY A 79 6.40 21.22 1.51
CA GLY A 79 6.93 22.55 1.19
C GLY A 79 5.84 23.60 1.00
N ALA A 80 4.82 23.30 0.19
CA ALA A 80 3.69 24.21 -0.03
C ALA A 80 2.89 24.47 1.25
N ALA A 81 2.72 23.46 2.11
CA ALA A 81 2.07 23.61 3.40
C ALA A 81 2.85 24.53 4.35
N THR A 82 4.19 24.52 4.30
CA THR A 82 5.02 25.49 5.04
C THR A 82 4.75 26.92 4.56
N VAL A 83 4.71 27.17 3.24
CA VAL A 83 4.45 28.50 2.67
C VAL A 83 3.10 29.04 3.12
N ASN A 84 2.06 28.21 2.97
CA ASN A 84 0.70 28.58 3.38
C ASN A 84 0.58 28.87 4.88
N ALA A 85 1.29 28.11 5.73
CA ALA A 85 1.26 28.29 7.18
C ALA A 85 1.96 29.57 7.65
N LEU A 86 2.92 30.09 6.87
CA LEU A 86 3.60 31.35 7.16
C LEU A 86 2.87 32.58 6.64
N GLU A 87 1.74 32.40 5.93
CA GLU A 87 0.97 33.48 5.30
C GLU A 87 1.80 34.34 4.34
N MET A 88 2.83 33.75 3.73
CA MET A 88 3.74 34.42 2.78
C MET A 88 3.34 34.11 1.34
N SER A 89 3.53 35.08 0.44
CA SER A 89 3.55 34.78 -0.99
C SER A 89 4.77 33.93 -1.38
N GLU A 90 4.70 33.24 -2.52
CA GLU A 90 5.83 32.44 -3.02
C GLU A 90 7.08 33.31 -3.22
N GLU A 91 6.93 34.55 -3.68
CA GLU A 91 8.04 35.49 -3.89
C GLU A 91 8.69 35.92 -2.56
N GLU A 92 7.88 36.21 -1.54
CA GLU A 92 8.38 36.55 -0.21
C GLU A 92 9.08 35.38 0.44
N PHE A 93 8.52 34.17 0.29
CA PHE A 93 9.13 32.95 0.82
C PHE A 93 10.48 32.66 0.15
N GLN A 94 10.57 32.86 -1.17
CA GLN A 94 11.83 32.67 -1.89
C GLN A 94 12.91 33.64 -1.41
N ARG A 95 12.57 34.92 -1.23
CA ARG A 95 13.50 35.92 -0.67
C ARG A 95 13.92 35.59 0.76
N PHE A 96 13.00 35.07 1.57
CA PHE A 96 13.29 34.61 2.93
C PHE A 96 14.28 33.44 2.92
N LEU A 97 14.12 32.47 2.02
CA LEU A 97 15.06 31.36 1.87
C LEU A 97 16.45 31.83 1.44
N GLU A 98 16.55 32.78 0.51
CA GLU A 98 17.82 33.37 0.09
C GLU A 98 18.53 34.07 1.26
N GLN A 99 17.80 34.88 2.03
CA GLN A 99 18.33 35.54 3.23
C GLN A 99 18.78 34.54 4.29
N LEU A 100 18.01 33.47 4.49
CA LEU A 100 18.35 32.41 5.42
C LEU A 100 19.62 31.68 4.97
N GLU A 101 19.75 31.35 3.68
CA GLU A 101 20.93 30.69 3.14
C GLU A 101 22.20 31.55 3.31
N ASP A 102 22.11 32.85 3.05
CA ASP A 102 23.22 33.78 3.25
C ASP A 102 23.58 33.95 4.74
N ALA A 103 22.59 34.00 5.62
CA ALA A 103 22.82 34.01 7.07
C ALA A 103 23.53 32.73 7.54
N LEU A 104 23.15 31.56 7.02
CA LEU A 104 23.80 30.29 7.32
C LEU A 104 25.26 30.27 6.85
N LYS A 105 25.55 30.81 5.65
CA LYS A 105 26.92 30.93 5.13
C LYS A 105 27.78 31.83 6.03
N ASN A 106 27.22 32.96 6.46
CA ASN A 106 27.95 33.95 7.26
C ASN A 106 28.19 33.50 8.71
N LEU A 107 27.28 32.70 9.28
CA LEU A 107 27.45 32.16 10.64
C LEU A 107 28.55 31.09 10.73
N GLY A 108 28.95 30.49 9.60
CA GLY A 108 29.90 29.36 9.60
C GLY A 108 29.40 28.15 10.41
N ALA A 109 28.09 28.03 10.63
CA ALA A 109 27.52 26.96 11.42
C ALA A 109 27.69 25.61 10.69
N GLU A 110 28.34 24.66 11.34
CA GLU A 110 28.43 23.27 10.88
C GLU A 110 27.05 22.61 11.05
N LEU A 111 26.17 22.81 10.07
CA LEU A 111 24.87 22.14 9.99
C LEU A 111 25.03 20.77 9.34
N SER A 112 24.28 19.79 9.83
CA SER A 112 24.14 18.50 9.15
C SER A 112 23.55 18.67 7.76
N ASP A 113 23.83 17.71 6.86
CA ASP A 113 23.23 17.66 5.53
C ASP A 113 21.70 17.63 5.58
N LEU A 114 21.12 17.00 6.61
CA LEU A 114 19.68 16.98 6.86
C LEU A 114 19.16 18.38 7.24
N ALA A 115 19.82 19.05 8.19
CA ALA A 115 19.44 20.40 8.59
C ALA A 115 19.49 21.34 7.38
N ARG A 116 20.56 21.29 6.60
CA ARG A 116 20.71 22.11 5.41
C ARG A 116 19.62 21.83 4.39
N ALA A 117 19.41 20.56 4.04
CA ALA A 117 18.39 20.18 3.06
C ALA A 117 16.95 20.53 3.50
N LEU A 118 16.68 20.45 4.81
CA LEU A 118 15.38 20.78 5.39
C LEU A 118 15.10 22.28 5.33
N LEU A 119 16.09 23.10 5.69
CA LEU A 119 16.00 24.55 5.80
C LEU A 119 16.06 25.27 4.44
N THR A 120 16.77 24.72 3.46
CA THR A 120 16.78 25.31 2.11
C THR A 120 15.69 24.73 1.21
N ASN A 121 14.85 23.84 1.74
CA ASN A 121 13.79 23.15 1.00
C ASN A 121 14.30 22.33 -0.22
N HIS A 122 15.49 21.75 -0.11
CA HIS A 122 16.09 20.90 -1.16
C HIS A 122 15.43 19.52 -1.16
N THR A 123 14.24 19.44 -1.77
CA THR A 123 13.42 18.21 -1.83
C THR A 123 14.18 16.99 -2.38
N GLY A 124 15.01 17.16 -3.41
CA GLY A 124 15.81 16.05 -3.96
C GLY A 124 16.84 15.47 -2.98
N GLN A 125 17.48 16.33 -2.18
CA GLN A 125 18.42 15.89 -1.15
C GLN A 125 17.70 15.25 0.03
N LEU A 126 16.55 15.80 0.45
CA LEU A 126 15.68 15.19 1.48
C LEU A 126 15.20 13.80 1.06
N GLU A 127 14.78 13.64 -0.20
CA GLU A 127 14.40 12.34 -0.75
C GLU A 127 15.55 11.34 -0.64
N LYS A 128 16.76 11.74 -1.04
CA LYS A 128 17.94 10.88 -0.99
C LYS A 128 18.22 10.43 0.46
N LEU A 129 18.28 11.36 1.40
CA LEU A 129 18.54 11.07 2.82
C LEU A 129 17.46 10.14 3.42
N LEU A 130 16.18 10.39 3.11
CA LEU A 130 15.08 9.54 3.56
C LEU A 130 15.22 8.10 3.07
N ARG A 131 15.53 7.91 1.78
CA ARG A 131 15.73 6.58 1.20
C ARG A 131 16.93 5.85 1.80
N GLU A 132 18.06 6.53 1.95
CA GLU A 132 19.26 5.96 2.59
C GLU A 132 18.99 5.53 4.04
N ALA A 133 18.28 6.36 4.81
CA ALA A 133 17.89 6.02 6.17
C ALA A 133 16.92 4.83 6.24
N ALA A 134 15.97 4.74 5.32
CA ALA A 134 15.04 3.60 5.21
C ALA A 134 15.73 2.29 4.82
N GLN A 135 16.65 2.33 3.85
CA GLN A 135 17.45 1.16 3.48
C GLN A 135 18.31 0.69 4.65
N GLY A 136 18.99 1.64 5.31
CA GLY A 136 19.76 1.36 6.50
C GLY A 136 18.91 0.79 7.63
N ALA A 137 17.62 1.16 7.73
CA ALA A 137 16.67 0.71 8.75
C ALA A 137 16.32 -0.78 8.70
N ASN A 138 16.84 -1.53 7.72
CA ASN A 138 16.51 -2.93 7.49
C ASN A 138 14.99 -3.15 7.50
N LEU A 139 14.28 -2.32 6.73
CA LEU A 139 12.87 -2.55 6.39
C LEU A 139 12.64 -3.86 5.60
N GLN A 140 13.65 -4.71 5.45
CA GLN A 140 13.57 -6.00 4.75
C GLN A 140 13.23 -7.17 5.70
N ASP A 141 13.36 -7.01 7.02
CA ASP A 141 13.04 -8.04 8.04
C ASP A 141 11.60 -7.95 8.58
N ILE A 142 10.73 -7.22 7.89
CA ILE A 142 9.37 -6.92 8.35
C ILE A 142 8.49 -8.16 8.22
N GLN A 143 8.34 -8.90 9.32
CA GLN A 143 7.41 -10.02 9.41
C GLN A 143 6.02 -9.62 9.96
N ARG A 144 5.82 -8.38 10.45
CA ARG A 144 4.55 -7.93 11.06
C ARG A 144 4.20 -6.46 10.79
N SER A 145 3.01 -6.26 10.23
CA SER A 145 2.50 -4.99 9.70
C SER A 145 2.00 -3.95 10.74
N PHE A 146 2.10 -4.19 12.05
CA PHE A 146 1.55 -3.31 13.11
C PHE A 146 2.57 -2.34 13.73
N GLN A 147 3.71 -2.12 13.08
CA GLN A 147 4.86 -1.42 13.68
C GLN A 147 5.23 -0.10 12.96
N GLU A 148 4.28 0.57 12.28
CA GLU A 148 4.52 1.86 11.59
C GLU A 148 5.31 2.85 12.46
N GLY A 149 4.90 3.02 13.72
CA GLY A 149 5.59 3.92 14.65
C GLY A 149 7.02 3.48 14.99
N GLN A 150 7.30 2.17 15.07
CA GLN A 150 8.65 1.68 15.34
C GLN A 150 9.56 1.92 14.14
N PHE A 151 9.06 1.71 12.92
CA PHE A 151 9.81 1.98 11.69
C PHE A 151 10.02 3.48 11.46
N ALA A 152 8.99 4.31 11.67
CA ALA A 152 9.13 5.75 11.63
C ALA A 152 10.21 6.24 12.62
N ASN A 153 10.23 5.69 13.84
CA ASN A 153 11.27 6.00 14.82
C ASN A 153 12.66 5.50 14.37
N ALA A 154 12.77 4.30 13.80
CA ALA A 154 14.04 3.76 13.31
C ALA A 154 14.63 4.58 12.14
N VAL A 155 13.77 5.04 11.22
CA VAL A 155 14.14 5.93 10.12
C VAL A 155 14.54 7.30 10.68
N ALA A 156 13.76 7.86 11.61
CA ALA A 156 14.08 9.14 12.26
C ALA A 156 15.43 9.11 12.99
N GLN A 157 15.72 8.02 13.72
CA GLN A 157 17.01 7.85 14.39
C GLN A 157 18.18 7.82 13.40
N ARG A 158 18.04 7.08 12.29
CA ARG A 158 19.08 7.00 11.25
C ARG A 158 19.29 8.31 10.49
N LEU A 159 18.23 9.07 10.28
CA LEU A 159 18.31 10.43 9.74
C LEU A 159 19.06 11.39 10.67
N GLY A 160 19.20 11.05 11.96
CA GLY A 160 19.74 11.98 12.96
C GLY A 160 18.69 12.98 13.44
N PHE A 161 17.40 12.65 13.39
CA PHE A 161 16.32 13.54 13.85
C PHE A 161 16.50 14.03 15.30
N GLY A 162 17.06 13.20 16.17
CA GLY A 162 17.37 13.58 17.55
C GLY A 162 18.47 14.65 17.64
N LEU A 163 19.49 14.59 16.78
CA LEU A 163 20.55 15.59 16.71
C LEU A 163 20.04 16.88 16.03
N LEU A 164 19.20 16.74 15.01
CA LEU A 164 18.61 17.86 14.28
C LEU A 164 17.86 18.84 15.20
N ALA A 165 17.07 18.34 16.16
CA ALA A 165 16.36 19.21 17.10
C ALA A 165 17.33 20.08 17.92
N HIS A 166 18.48 19.52 18.32
CA HIS A 166 19.53 20.25 19.03
C HIS A 166 20.26 21.24 18.10
N GLU A 167 20.57 20.85 16.87
CA GLU A 167 21.20 21.73 15.87
C GLU A 167 20.33 22.97 15.59
N LEU A 168 19.02 22.77 15.40
CA LEU A 168 18.10 23.89 15.12
C LEU A 168 17.87 24.78 16.34
N ALA A 169 17.89 24.23 17.56
CA ALA A 169 17.86 25.02 18.78
C ALA A 169 19.11 25.91 18.92
N ALA A 170 20.30 25.35 18.68
CA ALA A 170 21.55 26.11 18.68
C ALA A 170 21.58 27.19 17.59
N LEU A 171 21.08 26.87 16.40
CA LEU A 171 20.96 27.83 15.29
C LEU A 171 20.03 29.00 15.66
N LYS A 172 18.90 28.70 16.29
CA LYS A 172 17.94 29.71 16.77
C LYS A 172 18.58 30.67 17.77
N GLU A 173 19.34 30.15 18.74
CA GLU A 173 20.08 30.98 19.69
C GLU A 173 21.15 31.83 18.98
N ALA A 174 21.92 31.26 18.07
CA ALA A 174 22.96 31.98 17.36
C ALA A 174 22.40 33.13 16.49
N LEU A 175 21.25 32.91 15.85
CA LEU A 175 20.57 33.93 15.04
C LEU A 175 19.96 35.05 15.89
N GLN A 176 19.53 34.77 17.12
CA GLN A 176 19.10 35.81 18.06
C GLN A 176 20.24 36.77 18.43
N HIS A 177 21.46 36.25 18.57
CA HIS A 177 22.64 37.05 18.92
C HIS A 177 23.23 37.81 17.71
N ALA A 178 22.81 37.48 16.48
CA ALA A 178 23.28 38.11 15.25
C ALA A 178 22.64 39.49 14.95
N GLY A 179 21.84 40.03 15.88
CA GLY A 179 21.25 41.38 15.75
C GLY A 179 19.98 41.44 14.89
N LEU A 180 19.28 40.31 14.72
CA LEU A 180 17.96 40.26 14.08
C LEU A 180 16.90 41.02 14.89
N SER A 181 15.94 41.62 14.21
CA SER A 181 14.78 42.24 14.88
C SER A 181 13.92 41.19 15.59
N PRO A 182 13.19 41.56 16.68
CA PRO A 182 12.32 40.62 17.39
C PRO A 182 11.30 39.91 16.49
N GLN A 183 10.77 40.61 15.47
CA GLN A 183 9.84 40.05 14.50
C GLN A 183 10.49 38.99 13.59
N GLN A 184 11.73 39.25 13.13
CA GLN A 184 12.48 38.29 12.31
C GLN A 184 12.84 37.03 13.10
N VAL A 185 13.19 37.19 14.39
CA VAL A 185 13.47 36.06 15.28
C VAL A 185 12.23 35.18 15.47
N GLU A 186 11.06 35.80 15.65
CA GLU A 186 9.79 35.09 15.81
C GLU A 186 9.40 34.33 14.54
N GLN A 187 9.48 34.99 13.37
CA GLN A 187 9.21 34.37 12.07
C GLN A 187 10.14 33.19 11.78
N LEU A 188 11.45 33.36 12.01
CA LEU A 188 12.43 32.30 11.86
C LEU A 188 12.13 31.13 12.79
N SER A 189 11.80 31.41 14.06
CA SER A 189 11.46 30.37 15.03
C SER A 189 10.24 29.56 14.58
N ALA A 190 9.19 30.23 14.12
CA ALA A 190 8.00 29.58 13.58
C ALA A 190 8.32 28.71 12.36
N TYR A 191 9.20 29.20 11.47
CA TYR A 191 9.69 28.42 10.33
C TYR A 191 10.42 27.15 10.78
N LEU A 192 11.39 27.26 11.68
CA LEU A 192 12.18 26.12 12.18
C LEU A 192 11.28 25.05 12.83
N ASP A 193 10.39 25.47 13.72
CA ASP A 193 9.44 24.59 14.41
C ASP A 193 8.52 23.89 13.41
N ARG A 194 8.05 24.62 12.39
CA ARG A 194 7.21 24.06 11.34
C ARG A 194 7.95 23.03 10.50
N ARG A 195 9.20 23.31 10.09
CA ARG A 195 10.01 22.38 9.31
C ARG A 195 10.29 21.07 10.04
N LEU A 196 10.51 21.13 11.36
CA LEU A 196 10.64 19.92 12.18
C LEU A 196 9.36 19.08 12.20
N GLN A 197 8.19 19.72 12.35
CA GLN A 197 6.90 19.03 12.31
C GLN A 197 6.64 18.40 10.93
N ASP A 198 6.93 19.15 9.86
CA ASP A 198 6.80 18.67 8.49
C ASP A 198 7.70 17.44 8.27
N LEU A 199 8.95 17.46 8.75
CA LEU A 199 9.84 16.30 8.67
C LEU A 199 9.28 15.06 9.38
N ALA A 200 8.76 15.22 10.60
CA ALA A 200 8.15 14.11 11.33
C ALA A 200 6.90 13.55 10.61
N HIS A 201 6.13 14.40 9.92
CA HIS A 201 5.03 13.95 9.08
C HIS A 201 5.53 13.23 7.82
N MET A 202 6.54 13.79 7.14
CA MET A 202 7.16 13.21 5.94
C MET A 202 7.74 11.81 6.21
N ILE A 203 8.43 11.61 7.34
CA ILE A 203 8.96 10.30 7.73
C ILE A 203 7.82 9.26 7.87
N ARG A 204 6.74 9.62 8.56
CA ARG A 204 5.58 8.71 8.74
C ARG A 204 4.91 8.37 7.42
N SER A 205 4.60 9.38 6.62
CA SER A 205 3.97 9.19 5.30
C SER A 205 4.86 8.35 4.37
N PHE A 206 6.17 8.56 4.41
CA PHE A 206 7.13 7.75 3.66
C PHE A 206 7.16 6.30 4.12
N VAL A 207 7.31 6.04 5.42
CA VAL A 207 7.31 4.67 5.98
C VAL A 207 6.00 3.96 5.65
N ARG A 208 4.87 4.64 5.76
CA ARG A 208 3.57 4.08 5.36
C ARG A 208 3.55 3.69 3.88
N ALA A 209 3.98 4.58 3.00
CA ALA A 209 4.05 4.29 1.56
C ALA A 209 5.02 3.11 1.27
N GLU A 210 6.10 2.99 2.02
CA GLU A 210 7.07 1.89 1.87
C GLU A 210 6.51 0.55 2.39
N LEU A 211 5.73 0.56 3.48
CA LEU A 211 5.00 -0.61 3.95
C LEU A 211 3.91 -1.05 2.96
N GLU A 212 3.20 -0.09 2.35
CA GLU A 212 2.19 -0.35 1.31
C GLU A 212 2.81 -0.99 0.05
N LYS A 213 4.07 -0.68 -0.26
CA LYS A 213 4.84 -1.32 -1.35
C LYS A 213 5.21 -2.77 -1.03
N GLN A 214 5.56 -3.06 0.22
CA GLN A 214 6.14 -4.35 0.61
C GLN A 214 5.11 -5.43 0.97
N ASP A 215 3.88 -5.07 1.35
CA ASP A 215 2.86 -6.02 1.77
C ASP A 215 1.70 -6.12 0.76
N PRO A 216 1.74 -7.11 -0.17
CA PRO A 216 0.65 -7.36 -1.11
C PRO A 216 -0.68 -7.64 -0.42
N GLN A 217 -0.67 -8.21 0.79
CA GLN A 217 -1.89 -8.51 1.54
C GLN A 217 -2.51 -7.23 2.12
N LEU A 218 -1.72 -6.25 2.56
CA LEU A 218 -2.26 -4.94 2.95
C LEU A 218 -2.86 -4.22 1.75
N ARG A 219 -2.22 -4.25 0.58
CA ARG A 219 -2.77 -3.67 -0.65
C ARG A 219 -4.07 -4.34 -1.05
N ASP A 220 -4.10 -5.68 -1.06
CA ASP A 220 -5.32 -6.44 -1.34
C ASP A 220 -6.41 -6.23 -0.28
N GLN A 221 -6.06 -6.14 1.01
CA GLN A 221 -7.02 -5.89 2.10
C GLN A 221 -7.60 -4.48 2.06
N GLN A 222 -6.80 -3.45 1.76
CA GLN A 222 -7.30 -2.09 1.60
C GLN A 222 -8.18 -1.97 0.34
N LYS A 223 -7.78 -2.60 -0.78
CA LYS A 223 -8.63 -2.73 -1.98
C LYS A 223 -9.93 -3.45 -1.63
N MET A 224 -9.87 -4.55 -0.89
CA MET A 224 -11.05 -5.30 -0.45
C MET A 224 -11.95 -4.48 0.48
N ARG A 225 -11.39 -3.68 1.41
CA ARG A 225 -12.15 -2.75 2.25
C ARG A 225 -12.82 -1.66 1.41
N SER A 226 -12.08 -1.01 0.52
CA SER A 226 -12.62 -0.01 -0.41
C SER A 226 -13.72 -0.58 -1.31
N LEU A 227 -13.56 -1.82 -1.79
CA LEU A 227 -14.57 -2.53 -2.58
C LEU A 227 -15.77 -2.98 -1.75
N ALA A 228 -15.58 -3.34 -0.48
CA ALA A 228 -16.65 -3.71 0.44
C ALA A 228 -17.49 -2.51 0.88
N ASP A 229 -16.85 -1.34 1.02
CA ASP A 229 -17.49 -0.09 1.43
C ASP A 229 -18.07 0.69 0.23
N LYS A 230 -17.71 0.33 -1.01
CA LYS A 230 -18.28 0.92 -2.23
C LYS A 230 -19.77 0.55 -2.34
N SER A 231 -20.63 1.55 -2.27
CA SER A 231 -22.06 1.37 -2.55
C SER A 231 -22.26 0.92 -3.99
N PHE A 232 -22.93 -0.23 -4.16
CA PHE A 232 -23.31 -0.80 -5.47
C PHE A 232 -24.16 0.14 -6.33
N TYR A 233 -24.65 1.25 -5.77
CA TYR A 233 -25.39 2.28 -6.48
C TYR A 233 -24.53 3.03 -7.51
N TYR A 234 -23.22 3.18 -7.26
CA TYR A 234 -22.31 4.01 -8.07
C TYR A 234 -21.40 3.20 -9.02
N LEU A 235 -21.78 1.96 -9.36
CA LEU A 235 -20.96 1.14 -10.27
C LEU A 235 -21.09 1.62 -11.72
N THR A 236 -19.94 1.74 -12.39
CA THR A 236 -19.84 1.99 -13.83
C THR A 236 -20.28 0.78 -14.64
N GLU A 237 -20.62 0.96 -15.92
CA GLU A 237 -21.04 -0.13 -16.82
C GLU A 237 -19.97 -1.24 -16.94
N ASP A 238 -18.69 -0.86 -16.98
CA ASP A 238 -17.57 -1.79 -17.01
C ASP A 238 -17.44 -2.58 -15.69
N GLU A 239 -17.67 -1.95 -14.54
CA GLU A 239 -17.69 -2.62 -13.24
C GLU A 239 -18.87 -3.59 -13.14
N ILE A 240 -20.04 -3.22 -13.66
CA ILE A 240 -21.21 -4.11 -13.74
C ILE A 240 -20.90 -5.36 -14.58
N ARG A 241 -20.22 -5.22 -15.72
CA ARG A 241 -19.82 -6.35 -16.56
C ARG A 241 -18.85 -7.29 -15.82
N LYS A 242 -17.80 -6.74 -15.21
CA LYS A 242 -16.82 -7.51 -14.42
C LYS A 242 -17.50 -8.25 -13.26
N MET A 243 -18.46 -7.60 -12.59
CA MET A 243 -19.22 -8.21 -11.51
C MET A 243 -20.08 -9.39 -12.00
N LYS A 244 -20.77 -9.26 -13.15
CA LYS A 244 -21.53 -10.37 -13.74
C LYS A 244 -20.65 -11.59 -14.03
N GLU A 245 -19.45 -11.39 -14.59
CA GLU A 245 -18.50 -12.47 -14.84
C GLU A 245 -18.03 -13.14 -13.53
N ALA A 246 -17.76 -12.34 -12.50
CA ALA A 246 -17.37 -12.85 -11.18
C ALA A 246 -18.49 -13.68 -10.54
N VAL A 247 -19.73 -13.20 -10.61
CA VAL A 247 -20.94 -13.88 -10.13
C VAL A 247 -21.14 -15.21 -10.86
N ALA A 248 -20.97 -15.26 -12.18
CA ALA A 248 -21.05 -16.49 -12.96
C ALA A 248 -19.97 -17.52 -12.55
N LYS A 249 -18.72 -17.07 -12.36
CA LYS A 249 -17.62 -17.93 -11.87
C LYS A 249 -17.92 -18.48 -10.47
N LEU A 250 -18.51 -17.66 -9.60
CA LEU A 250 -18.87 -18.05 -8.24
C LEU A 250 -20.02 -19.08 -8.25
N ALA A 251 -21.04 -18.87 -9.08
CA ALA A 251 -22.12 -19.83 -9.31
C ALA A 251 -21.59 -21.18 -9.80
N GLN A 252 -20.66 -21.16 -10.76
CA GLN A 252 -20.01 -22.36 -11.28
C GLN A 252 -19.22 -23.08 -10.19
N ARG A 253 -18.45 -22.35 -9.36
CA ARG A 253 -17.73 -22.94 -8.23
C ARG A 253 -18.69 -23.59 -7.23
N LEU A 254 -19.76 -22.89 -6.82
CA LEU A 254 -20.77 -23.42 -5.90
C LEU A 254 -21.45 -24.69 -6.42
N LYS A 255 -21.75 -24.76 -7.71
CA LYS A 255 -22.31 -25.96 -8.34
C LYS A 255 -21.38 -27.18 -8.19
N HIS A 256 -20.07 -26.97 -8.25
CA HIS A 256 -19.06 -28.02 -8.08
C HIS A 256 -18.74 -28.30 -6.61
N VAL A 257 -19.22 -27.49 -5.66
CA VAL A 257 -19.11 -27.80 -4.23
C VAL A 257 -20.02 -28.98 -3.93
N ILE A 258 -19.43 -30.16 -3.85
CA ILE A 258 -20.11 -31.38 -3.42
C ILE A 258 -20.31 -31.28 -1.90
N ALA A 259 -21.55 -31.05 -1.47
CA ALA A 259 -21.91 -31.22 -0.07
C ALA A 259 -21.99 -32.73 0.24
N ILE A 260 -21.01 -33.26 0.97
CA ILE A 260 -21.02 -34.65 1.41
C ILE A 260 -21.83 -34.73 2.70
N ARG A 261 -23.10 -35.16 2.59
CA ARG A 261 -23.93 -35.44 3.76
C ARG A 261 -23.91 -36.93 4.06
N ARG A 262 -23.61 -37.30 5.31
CA ARG A 262 -23.75 -38.69 5.78
C ARG A 262 -25.23 -38.97 6.01
N LYS A 263 -25.74 -40.05 5.43
CA LYS A 263 -27.12 -40.51 5.67
C LYS A 263 -27.09 -41.97 6.08
N ARG A 264 -27.83 -42.30 7.15
CA ARG A 264 -28.07 -43.70 7.55
C ARG A 264 -28.76 -44.41 6.39
N ALA A 265 -28.18 -45.51 5.94
CA ALA A 265 -28.69 -46.27 4.82
C ALA A 265 -28.97 -47.72 5.19
N LYS A 266 -29.83 -48.35 4.40
CA LYS A 266 -30.15 -49.78 4.52
C LYS A 266 -29.05 -50.67 3.91
N ARG A 267 -28.15 -50.10 3.11
CA ARG A 267 -27.00 -50.74 2.45
C ARG A 267 -25.86 -49.73 2.38
N GLY A 268 -24.60 -50.13 2.56
CA GLY A 268 -23.48 -49.19 2.59
C GLY A 268 -22.22 -49.76 3.23
N ARG A 269 -21.27 -48.86 3.53
CA ARG A 269 -20.01 -49.23 4.21
C ARG A 269 -20.29 -49.38 5.70
N PHE A 270 -19.74 -50.42 6.31
CA PHE A 270 -19.95 -50.75 7.72
C PHE A 270 -19.27 -49.72 8.62
N ASP A 271 -20.04 -49.09 9.52
CA ASP A 271 -19.50 -48.17 10.54
C ASP A 271 -19.25 -48.94 11.83
N LEU A 272 -17.99 -49.37 12.01
CA LEU A 272 -17.51 -50.12 13.16
C LEU A 272 -17.76 -49.36 14.47
N GLN A 273 -17.43 -48.07 14.52
CA GLN A 273 -17.50 -47.29 15.75
C GLN A 273 -18.95 -47.07 16.21
N GLN A 274 -19.86 -46.67 15.30
CA GLN A 274 -21.26 -46.53 15.66
C GLN A 274 -21.95 -47.87 15.95
N THR A 275 -21.59 -48.94 15.23
CA THR A 275 -22.14 -50.27 15.47
C THR A 275 -21.75 -50.77 16.86
N LEU A 276 -20.47 -50.72 17.22
CA LEU A 276 -20.02 -51.14 18.55
C LEU A 276 -20.65 -50.27 19.64
N ARG A 277 -20.70 -48.95 19.46
CA ARG A 277 -21.29 -48.01 20.42
C ARG A 277 -22.78 -48.26 20.67
N LYS A 278 -23.55 -48.63 19.64
CA LYS A 278 -24.98 -48.97 19.79
C LYS A 278 -25.23 -50.37 20.35
N ASN A 279 -24.23 -51.25 20.33
CA ASN A 279 -24.34 -52.61 20.83
C ASN A 279 -23.57 -52.83 22.15
N LEU A 280 -23.08 -51.76 22.78
CA LEU A 280 -22.50 -51.82 24.13
C LEU A 280 -23.45 -52.48 25.13
N GLN A 281 -24.75 -52.20 25.05
CA GLN A 281 -25.78 -52.82 25.89
C GLN A 281 -25.95 -54.33 25.66
N TYR A 282 -25.42 -54.87 24.57
CA TYR A 282 -25.44 -56.30 24.24
C TYR A 282 -24.05 -56.94 24.41
N GLY A 283 -23.19 -56.38 25.26
CA GLY A 283 -21.85 -56.90 25.51
C GLY A 283 -20.90 -56.76 24.30
N GLY A 284 -21.18 -55.82 23.39
CA GLY A 284 -20.39 -55.62 22.17
C GLY A 284 -20.75 -56.53 21.00
N VAL A 285 -21.70 -57.45 21.18
CA VAL A 285 -22.17 -58.33 20.11
C VAL A 285 -23.05 -57.54 19.11
N PRO A 286 -22.73 -57.49 17.81
CA PRO A 286 -23.31 -56.55 16.85
C PRO A 286 -24.70 -56.96 16.33
N PHE A 287 -25.72 -56.95 17.20
CA PHE A 287 -27.12 -57.20 16.80
C PHE A 287 -27.73 -56.06 15.99
N LYS A 288 -27.36 -54.80 16.30
CA LYS A 288 -27.81 -53.59 15.61
C LYS A 288 -26.70 -53.05 14.72
N ILE A 289 -26.58 -53.59 13.51
CA ILE A 289 -25.60 -53.15 12.51
C ILE A 289 -25.94 -51.75 11.99
N VAL A 290 -24.98 -50.82 12.05
CA VAL A 290 -25.09 -49.47 11.48
C VAL A 290 -24.30 -49.40 10.19
N LEU A 291 -25.00 -49.14 9.08
CA LEU A 291 -24.40 -48.91 7.77
C LEU A 291 -24.43 -47.43 7.43
N ASP A 292 -23.28 -46.90 7.00
CA ASP A 292 -23.13 -45.52 6.56
C ASP A 292 -23.00 -45.48 5.03
N THR A 293 -23.68 -44.51 4.42
CA THR A 293 -23.44 -44.13 3.02
C THR A 293 -23.22 -42.64 2.93
N LYS A 294 -22.18 -42.27 2.20
CA LYS A 294 -21.93 -40.88 1.82
C LYS A 294 -22.72 -40.61 0.55
N LYS A 295 -23.83 -39.88 0.66
CA LYS A 295 -24.56 -39.41 -0.50
C LYS A 295 -24.02 -38.03 -0.88
N LYS A 296 -23.58 -37.89 -2.13
CA LYS A 296 -23.25 -36.59 -2.71
C LYS A 296 -24.58 -35.90 -3.01
N GLU A 297 -24.90 -34.85 -2.27
CA GLU A 297 -26.07 -34.01 -2.56
C GLU A 297 -25.59 -32.64 -3.06
N LYS A 298 -26.38 -32.02 -3.95
CA LYS A 298 -26.12 -30.64 -4.35
C LYS A 298 -26.44 -29.71 -3.17
N PRO A 299 -25.66 -28.64 -2.95
CA PRO A 299 -25.95 -27.69 -1.88
C PRO A 299 -27.33 -27.05 -2.07
N GLN A 300 -28.11 -26.94 -0.99
CA GLN A 300 -29.37 -26.19 -0.99
C GLN A 300 -29.06 -24.73 -0.61
N VAL A 301 -29.27 -23.80 -1.53
CA VAL A 301 -29.01 -22.37 -1.35
C VAL A 301 -30.35 -21.65 -1.25
N VAL A 302 -30.56 -20.86 -0.20
CA VAL A 302 -31.72 -19.98 -0.03
C VAL A 302 -31.22 -18.55 -0.08
N ILE A 303 -31.82 -17.72 -0.93
CA ILE A 303 -31.43 -16.32 -1.13
C ILE A 303 -32.63 -15.45 -0.77
N LEU A 304 -32.42 -14.50 0.12
CA LEU A 304 -33.41 -13.49 0.50
C LEU A 304 -32.98 -12.16 -0.12
N CYS A 305 -33.76 -11.66 -1.07
CA CYS A 305 -33.51 -10.37 -1.73
C CYS A 305 -34.61 -9.38 -1.33
N ASP A 306 -34.22 -8.19 -0.87
CA ASP A 306 -35.12 -7.04 -0.78
C ASP A 306 -35.35 -6.44 -2.18
N VAL A 307 -36.52 -5.90 -2.46
CA VAL A 307 -36.91 -5.35 -3.77
C VAL A 307 -37.17 -3.84 -3.72
N SER A 308 -36.68 -3.17 -2.67
CA SER A 308 -36.76 -1.72 -2.53
C SER A 308 -35.90 -0.99 -3.58
N ASP A 309 -36.32 0.23 -3.96
CA ASP A 309 -35.64 1.00 -5.00
C ASP A 309 -34.18 1.36 -4.66
N SER A 310 -33.85 1.43 -3.37
CA SER A 310 -32.49 1.66 -2.87
C SER A 310 -31.51 0.50 -3.14
N VAL A 311 -32.02 -0.72 -3.40
CA VAL A 311 -31.20 -1.93 -3.64
C VAL A 311 -31.43 -2.57 -5.01
N ARG A 312 -32.22 -1.93 -5.88
CA ARG A 312 -32.67 -2.47 -7.18
C ARG A 312 -31.55 -3.08 -8.03
N ASN A 313 -30.37 -2.45 -8.07
CA ASN A 313 -29.21 -2.96 -8.80
C ASN A 313 -28.67 -4.26 -8.17
N VAL A 314 -28.51 -4.30 -6.85
CA VAL A 314 -28.04 -5.47 -6.09
C VAL A 314 -28.99 -6.64 -6.23
N SER A 315 -30.29 -6.39 -6.12
CA SER A 315 -31.32 -7.43 -6.20
C SER A 315 -31.36 -8.06 -7.59
N ARG A 316 -31.19 -7.27 -8.66
CA ARG A 316 -31.07 -7.79 -10.03
C ARG A 316 -29.87 -8.72 -10.18
N PHE A 317 -28.73 -8.40 -9.56
CA PHE A 317 -27.54 -9.27 -9.59
C PHE A 317 -27.73 -10.56 -8.80
N MET A 318 -28.32 -10.49 -7.61
CA MET A 318 -28.61 -11.68 -6.80
C MET A 318 -29.61 -12.60 -7.50
N LEU A 319 -30.61 -12.05 -8.19
CA LEU A 319 -31.53 -12.84 -9.01
C LEU A 319 -30.84 -13.46 -10.24
N GLN A 320 -29.93 -12.72 -10.89
CA GLN A 320 -29.11 -13.26 -11.99
C GLN A 320 -28.20 -14.40 -11.50
N PHE A 321 -27.67 -14.30 -10.29
CA PHE A 321 -26.91 -15.36 -9.64
C PHE A 321 -27.76 -16.61 -9.40
N VAL A 322 -28.97 -16.47 -8.85
CA VAL A 322 -29.94 -17.58 -8.68
C VAL A 322 -30.17 -18.28 -10.01
N HIS A 323 -30.48 -17.51 -11.04
CA HIS A 323 -30.75 -18.04 -12.38
C HIS A 323 -29.53 -18.77 -12.95
N SER A 324 -28.33 -18.20 -12.82
CA SER A 324 -27.09 -18.85 -13.27
C SER A 324 -26.79 -20.16 -12.53
N VAL A 325 -27.17 -20.27 -11.26
CA VAL A 325 -27.04 -21.51 -10.47
C VAL A 325 -28.11 -22.55 -10.86
N GLN A 326 -29.28 -22.12 -11.32
CA GLN A 326 -30.39 -22.99 -11.73
C GLN A 326 -30.23 -23.51 -13.17
N ASP A 327 -29.78 -22.66 -14.10
CA ASP A 327 -29.75 -22.94 -15.55
C ASP A 327 -28.57 -23.79 -16.02
N LEU A 328 -27.50 -23.87 -15.21
CA LEU A 328 -26.32 -24.69 -15.52
C LEU A 328 -26.48 -26.11 -14.96
#